data_AF-A0A7W0GUJ5-F1
#
_entry.id   AF-A0A7W0GUJ5-F1
#
_cell.length_a   1.000
_cell.length_b   1.000
_cell.length_c   1.000
_cell.angle_alpha   90.00
_cell.angle_beta   90.00
_cell.angle_gamma   90.00
#
_symmetry.space_group_name_H-M   'P 1'
#
loop_
_entity.id
_entity.type
_entity.pdbx_description
1 polymer ?
#
loop_
_entity_poly.entity_id
_entity_poly.type
_entity_poly.pdbx_seq_one_letter_code
_entity_poly.pdbx_strand_id
1 'polypeptide(L)' 'MAVLLDDRLITFNRAVGLLRRRNLPVRSIAVGPTGTPGVARLTVMIHSDEATADRAVKHLQKMIGVREA' A
#
# COMPACT_ATOMS: atom_id res chain seq x y z
N MET A 1 -7.54 -2.45 -2.46
CA MET A 1 -7.10 -1.06 -2.17
C MET A 1 -6.01 -0.66 -3.17
N ALA A 2 -5.89 0.63 -3.48
CA ALA A 2 -4.86 1.16 -4.36
C ALA A 2 -4.24 2.41 -3.71
N VAL A 3 -2.92 2.44 -3.63
CA VAL A 3 -2.16 3.43 -2.87
C VAL A 3 -1.09 4.05 -3.77
N LEU A 4 -0.94 5.37 -3.74
CA LEU A 4 0.13 6.10 -4.40
C LEU A 4 1.32 6.25 -3.45
N LEU A 5 2.48 5.85 -3.93
CA LEU A 5 3.74 5.82 -3.21
C LEU A 5 4.77 6.70 -3.93
N ASP A 6 5.71 7.25 -3.19
CA ASP A 6 6.99 7.66 -3.76
C ASP A 6 7.67 6.44 -4.39
N ASP A 7 8.21 6.61 -5.60
CA ASP A 7 8.93 5.58 -6.34
C ASP A 7 10.32 5.33 -5.74
N ARG A 8 10.32 4.73 -4.54
CA ARG A 8 11.51 4.40 -3.76
C ARG A 8 11.32 3.06 -3.08
N LEU A 9 12.33 2.20 -3.14
CA LEU A 9 12.28 0.85 -2.55
C LEU A 9 11.97 0.87 -1.04
N ILE A 10 12.45 1.89 -0.32
CA ILE A 10 12.17 2.05 1.12
C ILE A 10 10.67 2.28 1.40
N THR A 11 9.96 3.02 0.54
CA THR A 11 8.52 3.28 0.66
C THR A 11 7.73 2.00 0.42
N PHE A 12 8.07 1.27 -0.65
CA PHE A 12 7.47 -0.03 -0.94
C PHE A 12 7.66 -1.03 0.21
N ASN A 13 8.88 -1.16 0.73
CA ASN A 13 9.19 -2.05 1.85
C ASN A 13 8.38 -1.72 3.12
N ARG A 14 8.13 -0.43 3.40
CA ARG A 14 7.27 -0.01 4.52
C ARG A 14 5.83 -0.45 4.32
N ALA A 15 5.27 -0.24 3.12
CA ALA A 15 3.91 -0.66 2.80
C ALA A 15 3.73 -2.18 2.93
N VAL A 16 4.62 -2.97 2.32
CA VAL A 16 4.59 -4.44 2.43
C VAL A 16 4.81 -4.89 3.89
N GLY A 17 5.71 -4.22 4.61
CA GLY A 17 5.94 -4.47 6.03
C GLY A 17 4.69 -4.27 6.89
N LEU A 18 3.85 -3.29 6.57
CA LEU A 18 2.58 -3.06 7.26
C LEU A 18 1.60 -4.23 7.04
N LEU A 19 1.43 -4.66 5.80
CA LEU A 19 0.56 -5.80 5.45
C LEU A 19 1.00 -7.06 6.21
N ARG A 20 2.32 -7.32 6.24
CA ARG A 20 2.92 -8.44 6.97
C ARG A 20 2.69 -8.35 8.48
N ARG A 21 2.96 -7.20 9.11
CA ARG A 21 2.79 -7.01 10.57
C ARG A 21 1.35 -7.19 11.03
N ARG A 22 0.38 -6.95 10.15
CA ARG A 22 -1.05 -7.14 10.42
C ARG A 22 -1.57 -8.52 10.00
N ASN A 23 -0.69 -9.39 9.50
CA ASN A 23 -1.04 -10.72 9.01
C ASN A 23 -2.23 -10.70 8.03
N LEU A 24 -2.26 -9.71 7.12
CA LEU A 24 -3.36 -9.58 6.18
C LEU A 24 -3.29 -10.69 5.13
N PRO A 25 -4.42 -11.37 4.82
CA PRO A 25 -4.47 -12.42 3.81
C PRO A 25 -4.43 -11.80 2.40
N VAL A 26 -3.21 -11.53 1.92
CA VAL A 26 -2.97 -10.94 0.61
C VAL A 26 -3.15 -11.98 -0.49
N ARG A 27 -4.02 -11.68 -1.46
CA ARG A 27 -4.25 -12.49 -2.67
C ARG A 27 -3.33 -12.06 -3.81
N SER A 28 -3.13 -10.75 -3.97
CA SER A 28 -2.24 -10.22 -5.00
C SER A 28 -1.67 -8.86 -4.59
N ILE A 29 -0.47 -8.60 -5.10
CA ILE A 29 0.20 -7.31 -5.02
C ILE A 29 0.69 -6.98 -6.43
N ALA A 30 0.39 -5.77 -6.89
CA ALA A 30 0.97 -5.22 -8.11
C ALA A 30 1.54 -3.84 -7.81
N VAL A 31 2.73 -3.54 -8.34
CA VAL A 31 3.34 -2.21 -8.27
C VAL A 31 3.72 -1.78 -9.67
N GLY A 32 3.52 -0.51 -9.99
CA GLY A 32 3.90 0.02 -11.30
C GLY A 32 3.98 1.55 -11.29
N PRO A 33 4.62 2.14 -12.30
CA PRO A 33 4.70 3.58 -12.43
C PRO A 33 3.32 4.20 -12.65
N THR A 34 3.22 5.50 -12.38
CA THR A 34 2.06 6.32 -12.78
C THR A 34 2.46 7.30 -13.89
N GLY A 35 1.51 8.12 -14.36
CA GLY A 35 1.83 9.24 -15.24
C GLY A 35 2.61 10.37 -14.56
N THR A 36 2.75 10.33 -13.24
CA THR A 36 3.52 11.32 -12.47
C THR A 36 4.92 10.78 -12.19
N PRO A 37 5.99 11.48 -12.64
CA PRO A 37 7.37 11.08 -12.35
C PRO A 37 7.63 10.95 -10.85
N GLY A 38 8.33 9.88 -10.45
CA GLY A 38 8.66 9.61 -9.06
C GLY A 38 7.50 9.10 -8.20
N VAL A 39 6.36 8.72 -8.82
CA VAL A 39 5.19 8.17 -8.12
C VAL A 39 4.82 6.81 -8.70
N ALA A 40 4.72 5.82 -7.83
CA ALA A 40 4.29 4.46 -8.15
C ALA A 40 2.89 4.18 -7.57
N ARG A 41 2.11 3.35 -8.25
CA ARG A 41 0.83 2.83 -7.76
C ARG A 41 1.03 1.42 -7.24
N LEU A 42 0.71 1.21 -5.97
CA LEU A 42 0.61 -0.10 -5.32
C LEU A 42 -0.85 -0.53 -5.26
N THR A 43 -1.18 -1.65 -5.90
CA THR A 43 -2.50 -2.27 -5.81
C THR A 43 -2.41 -3.54 -5.00
N VAL A 44 -3.25 -3.66 -3.97
CA VAL A 44 -3.28 -4.82 -3.07
C VAL A 44 -4.69 -5.37 -3.02
N MET A 45 -4.82 -6.66 -3.32
CA MET A 45 -6.03 -7.44 -3.13
C MET A 45 -5.89 -8.26 -1.86
N ILE A 46 -6.79 -8.06 -0.90
CA ILE A 46 -6.83 -8.78 0.37
C ILE A 46 -8.20 -9.43 0.55
N HIS A 47 -8.24 -10.59 1.22
CA HIS A 47 -9.48 -11.26 1.58
C HIS A 47 -9.84 -10.95 3.04
N SER A 48 -10.38 -9.75 3.29
CA SER A 48 -10.76 -9.29 4.64
C SER A 48 -12.10 -8.57 4.63
N ASP A 49 -12.65 -8.34 5.83
CA ASP A 49 -13.77 -7.40 5.98
C ASP A 49 -13.36 -5.95 5.65
N GLU A 50 -14.37 -5.12 5.42
CA GLU A 50 -14.21 -3.70 5.10
C GLU A 50 -13.50 -2.95 6.24
N ALA A 51 -13.85 -3.22 7.49
CA ALA A 51 -13.26 -2.57 8.66
C ALA A 51 -11.74 -2.80 8.78
N THR A 52 -11.26 -3.99 8.41
CA THR A 52 -9.83 -4.35 8.39
C THR A 52 -9.11 -3.69 7.22
N ALA A 53 -9.74 -3.68 6.04
CA ALA A 53 -9.22 -2.99 4.87
C ALA A 53 -9.08 -1.48 5.13
N ASP A 54 -10.11 -0.85 5.69
CA ASP A 54 -10.13 0.57 6.09
C ASP A 54 -9.03 0.90 7.09
N ARG A 55 -8.86 0.05 8.12
CA ARG A 55 -7.78 0.21 9.09
C ARG A 55 -6.42 0.11 8.40
N ALA A 56 -6.23 -0.79 7.44
CA ALA A 56 -4.97 -0.90 6.71
C ALA A 56 -4.69 0.36 5.90
N VAL A 57 -5.67 0.85 5.14
CA VAL A 57 -5.59 2.11 4.37
C VAL A 57 -5.24 3.30 5.27
N LYS A 58 -5.94 3.47 6.39
CA LYS A 58 -5.68 4.55 7.36
C LYS A 58 -4.27 4.52 7.95
N HIS A 59 -3.67 3.35 8.12
CA HIS A 59 -2.27 3.29 8.56
C HIS A 59 -1.29 3.56 7.41
N LEU A 60 -1.59 3.07 6.20
CA LEU A 60 -0.77 3.36 5.01
C LEU A 60 -0.70 4.88 4.78
N GLN A 61 -1.83 5.59 4.87
CA GLN A 61 -1.91 7.05 4.70
C GLN A 61 -1.01 7.84 5.65
N LYS A 62 -0.64 7.28 6.81
CA LYS A 62 0.24 7.94 7.80
C LYS A 62 1.72 7.64 7.60
N MET A 63 2.08 6.78 6.65
CA MET A 63 3.47 6.40 6.42
C MET A 63 4.21 7.43 5.57
N ILE A 64 5.47 7.69 5.94
CA ILE A 64 6.36 8.51 5.12
C ILE A 64 6.57 7.84 3.75
N GLY A 65 6.25 8.61 2.70
CA GLY A 65 6.34 8.22 1.29
C GLY A 65 5.02 7.71 0.71
N VAL A 66 3.94 7.61 1.49
CA VAL A 66 2.59 7.44 0.95
C VAL A 66 2.01 8.81 0.63
N ARG A 67 1.46 8.96 -0.58
CA ARG A 67 0.86 10.21 -1.06
C ARG A 67 -0.67 10.17 -0.95
N GLU A 68 -1.27 9.03 -1.28
CA GLU A 68 -2.72 8.80 -1.27
C GLU A 68 -2.98 7.30 -1.07
N ALA A 69 -4.02 6.90 -0.34
CA ALA A 69 -4.32 5.51 0.01
C ALA A 69 -5.82 5.21 -0.01
#